data_AF-F0GC07-F1
#
_entry.id   AF-F0GC07-F1
#
_cell.length_a   1.000
_cell.length_b   1.000
_cell.length_c   1.000
_cell.angle_alpha   90.00
_cell.angle_beta   90.00
_cell.angle_gamma   90.00
#
_symmetry.space_group_name_H-M   'P 1'
#
loop_
_entity.id
_entity.type
_entity.pdbx_description
1 polymer ?
#
loop_
_entity_poly.entity_id
_entity_poly.type
_entity_poly.pdbx_seq_one_letter_code
_entity_poly.pdbx_strand_id
1 'polypeptide(L)'
;MHVIVLGAGVIGVATAWHLREAGCDVTIVEREADVAQATSLGNAGVIAPGYVTPWAAPGMPGKILKYLFKPASPLIFRPTLDRAQWRWIARWLRECEFERFRVNKQRMQRIAYYSRACLHAFRER
;
A
#
# COMPACT_ATOMS: atom_id res chain seq x y z
N MET A 1 24.01 15.16 -0.33
CA MET A 1 23.62 14.01 0.52
C MET A 1 23.61 12.78 -0.36
N HIS A 2 24.17 11.65 0.10
CA HIS A 2 24.16 10.38 -0.62
C HIS A 2 23.06 9.47 -0.07
N VAL A 3 22.22 8.89 -0.94
CA VAL A 3 21.06 8.06 -0.58
C VAL A 3 21.10 6.73 -1.33
N ILE A 4 20.92 5.64 -0.58
CA ILE A 4 20.81 4.30 -1.16
C ILE A 4 19.33 3.92 -1.25
N VAL A 5 18.88 3.51 -2.44
CA VAL A 5 17.54 2.97 -2.67
C VAL A 5 17.66 1.46 -2.90
N LEU A 6 16.95 0.67 -2.10
CA LEU A 6 16.93 -0.79 -2.21
C LEU A 6 15.74 -1.23 -3.07
N GLY A 7 16.05 -1.84 -4.22
CA GLY A 7 15.10 -2.29 -5.22
C GLY A 7 14.89 -1.29 -6.36
N ALA A 8 14.96 -1.79 -7.60
CA ALA A 8 14.73 -1.08 -8.86
C ALA A 8 13.38 -1.44 -9.50
N GLY A 9 12.37 -1.74 -8.68
CA GLY A 9 10.97 -1.73 -9.12
C GLY A 9 10.44 -0.31 -9.36
N VAL A 10 9.21 -0.18 -9.86
CA VAL A 10 8.61 1.13 -10.21
C VAL A 10 8.70 2.19 -9.11
N ILE A 11 8.48 1.80 -7.85
CA ILE A 11 8.56 2.72 -6.70
C ILE A 11 10.00 3.13 -6.41
N GLY A 12 10.95 2.20 -6.50
CA GLY A 12 12.37 2.47 -6.25
C GLY A 12 12.95 3.41 -7.29
N VAL A 13 12.69 3.15 -8.57
CA VAL A 13 13.14 4.02 -9.68
C VAL A 13 12.50 5.41 -9.59
N ALA A 14 11.19 5.51 -9.35
CA ALA A 14 10.53 6.81 -9.20
C ALA A 14 11.08 7.60 -8.00
N THR A 15 11.37 6.92 -6.89
CA THR A 15 11.96 7.54 -5.69
C THR A 15 13.38 8.03 -5.98
N ALA A 16 14.22 7.21 -6.60
CA ALA A 16 15.57 7.56 -6.97
C ALA A 16 15.60 8.77 -7.92
N TRP A 17 14.68 8.82 -8.89
CA TRP A 17 14.51 9.96 -9.78
C TRP A 17 14.21 11.25 -9.02
N HIS A 18 13.19 11.25 -8.16
CA HIS A 18 12.81 12.44 -7.40
C HIS A 18 13.88 12.89 -6.40
N LEU A 19 14.64 11.95 -5.81
CA LEU A 19 15.79 12.26 -4.97
C LEU A 19 16.92 12.91 -5.78
N ARG A 20 17.17 12.40 -6.99
CA ARG A 20 18.17 12.96 -7.91
C ARG A 20 17.81 14.39 -8.32
N GLU A 21 16.55 14.63 -8.67
CA GLU A 21 16.01 15.97 -8.96
C GLU A 21 16.16 16.93 -7.76
N ALA A 22 16.06 16.41 -6.54
CA ALA A 22 16.28 17.18 -5.31
C ALA A 22 17.77 17.41 -4.97
N GLY A 23 18.70 17.06 -5.88
CA GLY A 23 20.14 17.26 -5.68
C GLY A 23 20.82 16.19 -4.83
N CYS A 24 20.16 15.06 -4.57
CA CYS A 24 20.81 13.93 -3.92
C CYS A 24 21.72 13.19 -4.91
N ASP A 25 22.80 12.63 -4.39
CA ASP A 25 23.53 11.56 -5.06
C ASP A 25 22.87 10.24 -4.68
N VAL A 26 22.53 9.40 -5.67
CA VAL A 26 21.66 8.25 -5.46
C VAL A 26 22.29 6.99 -6.05
N THR A 27 22.36 5.93 -5.24
CA THR A 27 22.71 4.58 -5.70
C THR A 27 21.50 3.66 -5.52
N ILE A 28 21.13 2.94 -6.58
CA ILE A 28 20.09 1.91 -6.51
C ILE A 28 20.77 0.55 -6.43
N VAL A 29 20.34 -0.29 -5.48
CA VAL A 29 20.79 -1.67 -5.35
C VAL A 29 19.61 -2.58 -5.70
N GLU A 30 19.75 -3.35 -6.78
CA GLU A 30 18.77 -4.35 -7.22
C GLU A 30 19.37 -5.76 -7.12
N ARG A 31 18.54 -6.72 -6.71
CA ARG A 31 18.90 -8.13 -6.60
C ARG A 31 18.73 -8.85 -7.94
N GLU A 32 17.71 -8.48 -8.71
CA GLU A 32 17.46 -9.06 -10.02
C GLU A 32 18.48 -8.59 -11.07
N ALA A 33 18.55 -9.30 -12.20
CA ALA A 33 19.53 -9.00 -13.26
C ALA A 33 19.29 -7.66 -13.98
N ASP A 34 18.07 -7.13 -13.90
CA ASP A 34 17.68 -5.85 -14.51
C ASP A 34 16.58 -5.18 -13.66
N VAL A 35 16.26 -3.94 -13.99
CA VAL A 35 15.19 -3.17 -13.35
C VAL A 35 13.83 -3.78 -13.65
N ALA A 36 12.89 -3.55 -12.74
CA ALA A 36 11.48 -3.93 -12.87
C ALA A 36 11.19 -5.42 -13.10
N GLN A 37 12.12 -6.35 -12.84
CA GLN A 37 11.94 -7.80 -13.16
C GLN A 37 10.99 -8.58 -12.23
N ALA A 38 10.58 -8.02 -11.09
CA ALA A 38 9.64 -8.65 -10.15
C ALA A 38 8.19 -8.20 -10.41
N THR A 39 7.46 -7.77 -9.37
CA THR A 39 6.05 -7.33 -9.44
C THR A 39 5.80 -6.22 -10.49
N SER A 40 6.83 -5.49 -10.89
CA SER A 40 6.72 -4.44 -11.91
C SER A 40 6.69 -4.95 -13.37
N LEU A 41 7.25 -6.13 -13.68
CA LEU A 41 7.56 -6.60 -15.06
C LEU A 41 6.33 -6.81 -15.96
N GLY A 42 5.17 -7.05 -15.36
CA GLY A 42 3.93 -7.37 -16.08
C GLY A 42 2.69 -6.87 -15.35
N ASN A 43 2.83 -5.76 -14.61
CA ASN A 43 1.68 -5.20 -13.92
C ASN A 43 0.64 -4.68 -14.94
N ALA A 44 -0.65 -4.77 -14.61
CA ALA A 44 -1.73 -4.40 -15.53
C ALA A 44 -1.82 -2.90 -15.84
N GLY A 45 -0.97 -2.04 -15.24
CA GLY A 45 -0.92 -0.61 -15.50
C GLY A 45 -2.15 0.18 -15.07
N VAL A 46 -3.04 -0.40 -14.27
CA VAL A 46 -4.31 0.23 -13.89
C VAL A 46 -4.08 1.35 -12.88
N ILE A 47 -4.45 2.58 -13.26
CA ILE A 47 -4.44 3.75 -12.38
C ILE A 47 -5.89 4.11 -11.99
N ALA A 48 -6.32 3.65 -10.82
CA ALA A 48 -7.70 3.76 -10.35
C ALA A 48 -7.83 4.40 -8.96
N PRO A 49 -7.51 5.70 -8.79
CA PRO A 49 -7.52 6.35 -7.47
C PRO A 49 -8.90 6.36 -6.80
N GLY A 50 -9.99 6.31 -7.59
CA GLY A 50 -11.36 6.23 -7.05
C GLY A 50 -11.69 4.92 -6.34
N TYR A 51 -10.96 3.84 -6.64
CA TYR A 51 -11.16 2.51 -6.04
C TYR A 51 -10.43 2.31 -4.72
N VAL A 52 -9.62 3.28 -4.28
CA VAL A 52 -8.91 3.17 -3.00
C VAL A 52 -9.91 3.13 -1.85
N THR A 53 -9.77 2.13 -0.98
CA THR A 53 -10.63 1.95 0.18
C THR A 53 -9.83 1.39 1.36
N PRO A 54 -10.13 1.79 2.60
CA PRO A 54 -9.58 1.15 3.78
C PRO A 54 -9.92 -0.34 3.78
N TRP A 55 -8.96 -1.16 4.20
CA TRP A 55 -9.18 -2.59 4.44
C TRP A 55 -10.17 -2.84 5.60
N ALA A 56 -10.14 -1.99 6.62
CA ALA A 56 -11.09 -1.98 7.74
C ALA A 56 -12.42 -1.33 7.32
N ALA A 57 -13.23 -2.04 6.54
CA ALA A 57 -14.52 -1.55 6.06
C ALA A 57 -15.71 -2.03 6.94
N PRO A 58 -16.84 -1.28 6.96
CA PRO A 58 -18.06 -1.74 7.61
C PRO A 58 -18.47 -3.13 7.13
N GLY A 59 -18.80 -4.01 8.07
CA GLY A 59 -19.14 -5.41 7.81
C GLY A 59 -17.94 -6.37 7.68
N MET A 60 -16.69 -5.88 7.69
CA MET A 60 -15.51 -6.77 7.70
C MET A 60 -15.40 -7.69 8.90
N PRO A 61 -15.75 -7.29 10.14
CA PRO A 61 -15.72 -8.21 11.28
C PRO A 61 -16.58 -9.46 11.03
N GLY A 62 -17.81 -9.29 10.51
CA GLY A 62 -18.69 -10.41 10.17
C GLY A 62 -18.15 -11.27 9.03
N LYS A 63 -17.55 -10.66 8.00
CA LYS A 63 -16.91 -11.38 6.89
C LYS A 63 -15.71 -12.20 7.36
N ILE A 64 -14.86 -11.64 8.22
CA ILE A 64 -13.71 -12.31 8.83
C ILE A 64 -14.17 -13.46 9.71
N LEU A 65 -15.18 -13.26 10.55
CA LEU A 65 -15.72 -14.33 11.38
C LEU A 65 -16.21 -15.51 10.53
N LYS A 66 -16.94 -15.24 9.45
CA LYS A 66 -17.35 -16.26 8.48
C LYS A 66 -16.16 -16.97 7.83
N TYR A 67 -15.08 -16.25 7.57
CA TYR A 67 -13.85 -16.76 6.99
C TYR A 67 -13.04 -17.64 7.92
N LEU A 68 -13.11 -17.44 9.23
CA LEU A 68 -12.43 -18.31 10.21
C LEU A 68 -12.96 -19.76 10.18
N PHE A 69 -14.22 -19.96 9.79
CA PHE A 69 -14.87 -21.28 9.73
C PHE A 69 -14.91 -21.87 8.31
N LYS A 70 -14.22 -21.27 7.34
CA LYS A 70 -14.16 -21.76 5.96
C LYS A 70 -12.80 -22.40 5.67
N PRO A 71 -12.73 -23.69 5.28
CA PRO A 71 -11.47 -24.36 4.98
C PRO A 71 -10.65 -23.69 3.86
N ALA A 72 -11.33 -23.23 2.80
CA ALA A 72 -10.71 -22.51 1.67
C ALA A 72 -10.85 -20.98 1.81
N SER A 73 -10.52 -20.46 2.99
CA SER A 73 -10.63 -19.03 3.28
C SER A 73 -9.36 -18.28 2.88
N PRO A 74 -9.47 -17.04 2.35
CA PRO A 74 -8.31 -16.19 2.09
C PRO A 74 -7.71 -15.59 3.38
N LEU A 75 -8.34 -15.80 4.54
CA LEU A 75 -7.88 -15.29 5.82
C LEU A 75 -6.97 -16.32 6.51
N ILE A 76 -5.71 -15.94 6.72
CA ILE A 76 -4.80 -16.67 7.60
C ILE A 76 -4.78 -15.94 8.95
N PHE A 77 -5.40 -16.54 9.97
CA PHE A 77 -5.39 -16.01 11.33
C PHE A 77 -4.78 -17.02 12.30
N ARG A 78 -3.74 -16.60 13.03
CA ARG A 78 -3.07 -17.40 14.06
C ARG A 78 -3.20 -16.67 15.39
N PRO A 79 -4.14 -17.07 16.28
CA PRO A 79 -4.26 -16.45 17.59
C PRO A 79 -3.00 -16.74 18.42
N THR A 80 -2.46 -15.72 19.08
CA THR A 80 -1.35 -15.83 20.03
C THR A 80 -1.73 -15.19 21.36
N LEU A 81 -0.93 -15.38 22.41
CA LEU A 81 -1.12 -14.72 23.71
C LEU A 81 -0.52 -13.30 23.75
N ASP A 82 0.02 -12.80 22.63
CA ASP A 82 0.61 -11.46 22.56
C ASP A 82 -0.47 -10.37 22.71
N ARG A 83 -0.30 -9.52 23.73
CA ARG A 83 -1.19 -8.38 23.99
C ARG A 83 -1.19 -7.38 22.83
N ALA A 84 -0.08 -7.23 22.09
CA ALA A 84 -0.01 -6.33 20.96
C ALA A 84 -0.92 -6.78 19.81
N GLN A 85 -1.02 -8.09 19.57
CA GLN A 85 -1.96 -8.67 18.60
C GLN A 85 -3.41 -8.28 18.93
N TRP A 86 -3.87 -8.56 20.16
CA TRP A 86 -5.24 -8.26 20.56
C TRP A 86 -5.55 -6.77 20.59
N ARG A 87 -4.59 -5.94 21.02
CA ARG A 87 -4.72 -4.49 20.95
C ARG A 87 -4.85 -3.99 19.51
N TRP A 88 -4.06 -4.55 18.57
CA TRP A 88 -4.18 -4.20 17.16
C TRP A 88 -5.53 -4.64 16.58
N ILE A 89 -6.00 -5.85 16.90
CA ILE A 89 -7.33 -6.34 16.48
C ILE A 89 -8.43 -5.40 16.99
N ALA A 90 -8.40 -5.02 18.27
CA ALA A 90 -9.37 -4.08 18.84
C ALA A 90 -9.32 -2.71 18.15
N ARG A 91 -8.13 -2.21 17.80
CA ARG A 91 -7.98 -0.98 17.00
C ARG A 91 -8.60 -1.15 15.61
N TRP A 92 -8.29 -2.23 14.92
CA TRP A 92 -8.80 -2.53 13.58
C TRP A 92 -10.33 -2.67 13.57
N LEU A 93 -10.91 -3.34 14.56
CA LEU A 93 -12.36 -3.46 14.74
C LEU A 93 -13.04 -2.10 14.87
N ARG A 94 -12.45 -1.17 15.65
CA ARG A 94 -12.96 0.21 15.73
C ARG A 94 -12.89 0.92 14.38
N GLU A 95 -11.82 0.76 13.61
CA GLU A 95 -11.73 1.38 12.29
C GLU A 95 -12.78 0.86 11.28
N CYS A 96 -13.46 -0.25 11.57
CA CYS A 96 -14.57 -0.76 10.77
C CYS A 96 -15.90 -0.01 11.02
N GLU A 97 -15.99 0.86 12.03
CA GLU A 97 -17.16 1.72 12.24
C GLU A 97 -17.36 2.66 11.05
N PHE A 98 -18.63 2.90 10.65
CA PHE A 98 -18.96 3.65 9.45
C PHE A 98 -18.33 5.05 9.41
N GLU A 99 -18.39 5.82 10.50
CA GLU A 99 -17.84 7.17 10.54
C GLU A 99 -16.30 7.19 10.45
N ARG A 100 -15.63 6.24 11.10
CA ARG A 100 -14.16 6.10 11.02
C ARG A 100 -13.73 5.68 9.64
N PHE A 101 -14.41 4.69 9.07
CA PHE A 101 -14.21 4.27 7.69
C PHE A 101 -14.39 5.43 6.72
N ARG A 102 -15.46 6.23 6.86
CA ARG A 102 -15.73 7.39 6.01
C ARG A 102 -14.60 8.40 6.04
N VAL A 103 -14.11 8.75 7.23
CA VAL A 103 -12.96 9.66 7.41
C VAL A 103 -11.68 9.08 6.79
N ASN A 104 -11.39 7.80 7.06
CA ASN A 104 -10.20 7.14 6.54
C ASN A 104 -10.23 7.01 5.01
N LYS A 105 -11.39 6.66 4.45
CA LYS A 105 -11.59 6.59 3.00
C LYS A 105 -11.34 7.94 2.34
N GLN A 106 -11.89 9.03 2.89
CA GLN A 106 -11.63 10.37 2.37
C GLN A 106 -10.15 10.74 2.42
N ARG A 107 -9.44 10.40 3.50
CA ARG A 107 -7.98 10.63 3.62
C ARG A 107 -7.18 9.83 2.60
N MET A 108 -7.48 8.54 2.43
CA MET A 108 -6.81 7.70 1.43
C MET A 108 -7.07 8.20 0.01
N GLN A 109 -8.30 8.61 -0.30
CA GLN A 109 -8.66 9.17 -1.60
C GLN A 109 -7.88 10.43 -1.92
N ARG A 110 -7.71 11.35 -0.95
CA ARG A 110 -6.89 12.57 -1.15
C ARG A 110 -5.46 12.23 -1.57
N ILE A 111 -4.82 11.28 -0.90
CA ILE A 111 -3.46 10.84 -1.24
C ILE A 111 -3.44 10.18 -2.63
N ALA A 112 -4.42 9.34 -2.95
CA ALA A 112 -4.50 8.68 -4.25
C ALA A 112 -4.68 9.67 -5.41
N TYR A 113 -5.53 10.69 -5.25
CA TYR A 113 -5.70 11.74 -6.25
C TYR A 113 -4.47 12.62 -6.39
N TYR A 114 -3.80 12.94 -5.27
CA TYR A 114 -2.52 13.65 -5.29
C TYR A 114 -1.45 12.84 -6.05
N SER A 115 -1.30 11.55 -5.75
CA SER A 115 -0.38 10.66 -6.46
C SER A 115 -0.67 10.61 -7.97
N ARG A 116 -1.94 10.55 -8.37
CA ARG A 116 -2.34 10.64 -9.79
C ARG A 116 -1.91 11.97 -10.41
N ALA A 117 -2.10 13.10 -9.71
CA ALA A 117 -1.69 14.41 -10.21
C ALA A 117 -0.15 14.48 -10.40
N CYS A 118 0.63 13.96 -9.46
CA CYS A 118 2.08 13.84 -9.61
C CYS A 118 2.48 13.01 -10.83
N LEU A 119 1.79 11.88 -11.07
CA LEU A 119 2.04 11.05 -12.25
C LEU A 119 1.71 11.78 -13.55
N HIS A 120 0.64 12.57 -13.61
CA HIS A 120 0.33 13.38 -14.79
C HIS A 120 1.42 14.42 -15.04
N ALA A 121 1.80 15.19 -14.02
CA ALA A 121 2.87 16.19 -14.14
C ALA A 121 4.22 15.56 -14.54
N PHE A 122 4.52 14.35 -14.07
CA PHE A 122 5.71 13.61 -14.48
C PHE A 122 5.70 13.24 -15.97
N ARG A 123 4.54 12.90 -16.54
CA ARG A 123 4.38 12.52 -17.96
C ARG A 123 4.41 13.70 -18.93
N GLU A 124 4.27 14.92 -18.43
CA GLU A 124 4.31 16.16 -19.22
C GLU A 124 5.73 16.74 -19.36
N ARG A 125 6.71 16.14 -18.69
CA ARG A 125 8.13 16.48 -18.80
C ARG A 125 8.79 15.68 -19.91
#